data_AF-A0A925GAA0-F1
#
_entry.id   AF-A0A925GAA0-F1
#
_cell.length_a   1.000
_cell.length_b   1.000
_cell.length_c   1.000
_cell.angle_alpha   90.00
_cell.angle_beta   90.00
_cell.angle_gamma   90.00
#
_symmetry.space_group_name_H-M   'P 1'
#
loop_
_entity.id
_entity.type
_entity.pdbx_description
1 polymer ?
#
loop_
_entity_poly.entity_id
_entity_poly.type
_entity_poly.pdbx_seq_one_letter_code
_entity_poly.pdbx_strand_id
1 'polypeptide(L)'
;MLEFDLVYADLVKVGLAVICGSIIGFEREYKNKSAGLRTMILIFLGSTIFTMVSQKAGVTSDDRIAANIITGIGFIGAGVIFKDGLSVKGLTTASVIWVVASIGMLIGIGNYN
;
A
#
# COMPACT_ATOMS: atom_id res chain seq x y z
N MET A 1 -26.08 -2.53 9.25
CA MET A 1 -25.69 -1.58 8.18
C MET A 1 -24.46 -0.87 8.72
N LEU A 2 -23.30 -1.01 8.07
CA LEU A 2 -22.06 -0.37 8.57
C LEU A 2 -22.22 1.14 8.40
N GLU A 3 -22.57 1.86 9.48
CA GLU A 3 -22.47 3.31 9.51
C GLU A 3 -20.99 3.67 9.54
N PHE A 4 -20.40 3.85 8.35
CA PHE A 4 -19.05 4.36 8.21
C PHE A 4 -19.09 5.86 8.50
N ASP A 5 -19.13 6.23 9.77
CA ASP A 5 -18.80 7.60 10.17
C ASP A 5 -17.31 7.80 9.85
N LEU A 6 -17.06 8.55 8.77
CA LEU A 6 -15.74 9.04 8.41
C LEU A 6 -15.39 10.14 9.40
N VAL A 7 -14.63 9.76 10.41
CA VAL A 7 -14.13 10.70 11.40
C VAL A 7 -13.03 11.53 10.75
N TYR A 8 -12.82 12.78 11.18
CA TYR A 8 -11.73 13.63 10.69
C TYR A 8 -10.36 12.90 10.66
N ALA A 9 -10.09 12.04 11.65
CA ALA A 9 -8.89 11.20 11.69
C ALA A 9 -8.75 10.24 10.50
N ASP A 10 -9.84 9.71 9.97
CA ASP A 10 -9.85 8.81 8.82
C ASP A 10 -9.42 9.55 7.53
N LEU A 11 -9.88 10.80 7.38
CA LEU A 11 -9.47 11.66 6.26
C LEU A 11 -7.98 12.02 6.33
N VAL A 12 -7.44 12.23 7.54
CA VAL A 12 -6.00 12.45 7.74
C VAL A 12 -5.19 11.23 7.32
N LYS A 13 -5.61 10.01 7.68
CA LYS A 13 -4.94 8.76 7.26
C LYS A 13 -4.93 8.63 5.73
N VAL A 14 -6.08 8.84 5.09
CA VAL A 14 -6.19 8.79 3.62
C VAL A 14 -5.33 9.86 2.95
N GLY A 15 -5.34 11.09 3.48
CA GLY A 15 -4.50 12.18 3.00
C GLY A 15 -3.01 11.88 3.11
N LEU A 16 -2.57 11.35 4.26
CA LEU A 16 -1.19 10.90 4.49
C LEU A 16 -0.79 9.80 3.51
N ALA A 17 -1.65 8.81 3.29
CA ALA A 17 -1.39 7.74 2.33
C ALA A 17 -1.18 8.28 0.90
N VAL A 18 -2.02 9.23 0.47
CA VAL A 18 -1.88 9.89 -0.84
C VAL A 18 -0.60 10.71 -0.92
N ILE A 19 -0.25 11.47 0.12
CA ILE A 19 0.99 12.28 0.15
C ILE A 19 2.23 11.38 0.09
N CYS A 20 2.30 10.35 0.95
CA CYS A 20 3.42 9.40 0.97
C CYS A 20 3.56 8.66 -0.37
N GLY A 21 2.44 8.18 -0.92
CA GLY A 21 2.41 7.54 -2.23
C GLY A 21 2.82 8.47 -3.36
N SER A 22 2.46 9.76 -3.25
CA SER A 22 2.85 10.77 -4.24
C SER A 22 4.35 11.06 -4.21
N ILE A 23 4.95 11.19 -3.02
CA ILE A 23 6.38 11.46 -2.87
C ILE A 23 7.22 10.34 -3.50
N ILE A 24 6.96 9.09 -3.12
CA ILE A 24 7.69 7.93 -3.66
C ILE A 24 7.36 7.74 -5.14
N GLY A 25 6.08 7.83 -5.48
CA GLY A 25 5.60 7.66 -6.84
C GLY A 25 6.20 8.65 -7.83
N PHE A 26 6.34 9.91 -7.44
CA PHE A 26 6.93 10.96 -8.27
C PHE A 26 8.41 10.69 -8.55
N GLU A 27 9.19 10.32 -7.52
CA GLU A 27 10.59 9.94 -7.69
C GLU A 27 10.74 8.74 -8.65
N ARG A 28 9.85 7.75 -8.54
CA ARG A 28 9.87 6.55 -9.40
C ARG A 28 9.51 6.86 -10.84
N GLU A 29 8.49 7.69 -11.07
CA GLU A 29 8.07 8.09 -12.41
C GLU A 29 9.13 8.96 -13.08
N TYR A 30 9.71 9.91 -12.34
CA TYR A 30 10.84 10.72 -12.82
C TYR A 30 12.05 9.86 -13.24
N LYS A 31 12.32 8.78 -12.49
CA LYS A 31 13.38 7.81 -12.81
C LYS A 31 12.97 6.73 -13.81
N ASN A 32 11.84 6.89 -14.50
CA ASN A 32 11.29 5.95 -15.49
C ASN A 32 11.25 4.49 -15.00
N LYS A 33 10.79 4.29 -13.76
CA LYS A 33 10.64 2.96 -13.16
C LYS A 33 9.28 2.36 -13.52
N SER A 34 9.21 1.03 -13.59
CA SER A 34 8.02 0.29 -14.04
C SER A 34 6.75 0.52 -13.19
N ALA A 35 6.90 0.86 -11.91
CA ALA A 35 5.79 1.28 -11.05
C ALA A 35 5.99 2.76 -10.66
N GLY A 36 5.16 3.63 -11.25
CA GLY A 36 5.23 5.09 -11.13
C GLY A 36 4.22 5.68 -10.14
N LEU A 37 3.84 6.94 -10.33
CA LEU A 37 3.04 7.72 -9.39
C LEU A 37 1.70 7.06 -9.04
N ARG A 38 0.90 6.75 -10.06
CA ARG A 38 -0.43 6.16 -9.88
C ARG A 38 -0.37 4.85 -9.12
N THR A 39 0.60 4.00 -9.42
CA THR A 39 0.77 2.69 -8.77
C THR A 39 1.09 2.86 -7.29
N MET A 40 2.03 3.74 -6.94
CA MET A 40 2.41 3.96 -5.54
C MET A 40 1.25 4.54 -4.72
N ILE A 41 0.53 5.54 -5.26
CA ILE A 41 -0.65 6.12 -4.59
C ILE A 41 -1.72 5.05 -4.33
N LEU A 42 -2.04 4.23 -5.34
CA LEU A 42 -3.08 3.21 -5.20
C LEU A 42 -2.70 2.10 -4.20
N ILE A 43 -1.43 1.71 -4.13
CA ILE A 43 -0.98 0.72 -3.14
C ILE A 43 -1.09 1.30 -1.73
N PHE A 44 -0.57 2.51 -1.49
CA PHE A 44 -0.69 3.19 -0.20
C PHE A 44 -2.14 3.32 0.24
N LEU A 45 -2.98 3.84 -0.65
CA LEU A 45 -4.40 4.10 -0.39
C LEU A 45 -5.15 2.79 -0.11
N GLY A 46 -4.95 1.77 -0.96
CA GLY A 46 -5.61 0.48 -0.82
C GLY A 46 -5.25 -0.20 0.50
N SER A 47 -3.95 -0.30 0.82
CA SER A 47 -3.50 -0.88 2.09
C SER A 47 -4.03 -0.12 3.30
N THR A 48 -4.03 1.21 3.26
CA THR A 48 -4.58 2.07 4.33
C THR A 48 -6.07 1.81 4.54
N ILE A 49 -6.87 1.84 3.47
CA ILE A 49 -8.32 1.63 3.55
C ILE A 49 -8.66 0.22 4.04
N PHE A 50 -8.00 -0.83 3.51
CA PHE A 50 -8.27 -2.20 3.96
C PHE A 50 -7.97 -2.40 5.44
N THR A 51 -6.88 -1.80 5.94
CA THR A 51 -6.58 -1.81 7.37
C THR A 51 -7.64 -1.06 8.19
N MET A 52 -8.09 0.11 7.74
CA MET A 52 -9.16 0.86 8.42
C MET A 52 -10.49 0.10 8.44
N VAL A 53 -10.82 -0.57 7.33
CA VAL A 53 -12.02 -1.42 7.25
C VAL A 53 -11.92 -2.59 8.23
N SER A 54 -10.76 -3.23 8.38
CA SER A 54 -10.54 -4.29 9.38
C SER A 54 -10.87 -3.82 10.79
N GLN A 55 -10.30 -2.68 11.19
CA GLN A 55 -10.46 -2.13 12.53
C GLN A 55 -11.92 -1.74 12.80
N LYS A 56 -12.58 -1.06 11.85
CA LYS A 56 -13.98 -0.63 11.99
C LYS A 56 -14.97 -1.80 11.95
N ALA A 57 -14.66 -2.86 11.20
CA ALA A 57 -15.49 -4.06 11.14
C ALA A 57 -15.40 -4.92 12.42
N GLY A 58 -14.55 -4.56 13.40
CA GLY A 58 -14.39 -5.30 14.64
C GLY A 58 -13.83 -6.71 14.41
N VAL A 59 -13.11 -6.93 13.31
CA VAL A 59 -12.48 -8.21 13.02
C VAL A 59 -11.39 -8.42 14.05
N THR A 60 -11.58 -9.39 14.96
CA THR A 60 -10.68 -9.71 16.08
C THR A 60 -9.28 -10.21 15.67
N SER A 61 -8.95 -10.18 14.38
CA SER A 61 -7.72 -10.73 13.83
C SER A 61 -7.15 -9.81 12.75
N ASP A 62 -6.64 -8.65 13.17
CA ASP A 62 -5.91 -7.71 12.31
C ASP A 62 -4.76 -8.40 11.56
N ASP A 63 -4.15 -9.42 12.16
CA ASP A 63 -3.15 -10.29 11.55
C ASP A 63 -3.61 -10.94 10.24
N ARG A 64 -4.90 -11.30 10.14
CA ARG A 64 -5.46 -11.96 8.93
C ARG A 64 -5.60 -10.97 7.79
N ILE A 65 -6.05 -9.74 8.06
CA ILE A 65 -6.13 -8.72 7.03
C ILE A 65 -4.72 -8.30 6.58
N ALA A 66 -3.78 -8.13 7.52
CA ALA A 66 -2.39 -7.88 7.18
C ALA A 66 -1.81 -9.00 6.30
N ALA A 67 -2.03 -10.28 6.65
CA ALA A 67 -1.59 -11.42 5.85
C ALA A 67 -2.21 -11.45 4.44
N ASN A 68 -3.51 -11.11 4.32
CA ASN A 68 -4.20 -11.04 3.03
C ASN A 68 -3.67 -9.89 2.16
N ILE A 69 -3.40 -8.72 2.77
CA ILE A 69 -2.78 -7.59 2.06
C ILE A 69 -1.38 -7.99 1.57
N ILE A 70 -0.54 -8.58 2.43
CA ILE A 70 0.80 -9.06 2.05
C ILE A 70 0.73 -10.04 0.89
N THR A 71 -0.22 -10.99 0.93
CA THR A 71 -0.43 -11.98 -0.13
C THR A 71 -0.83 -11.31 -1.46
N GLY A 72 -1.81 -10.39 -1.42
CA GLY A 72 -2.25 -9.66 -2.62
C GLY A 72 -1.16 -8.76 -3.22
N ILE A 73 -0.37 -8.11 -2.37
CA ILE A 73 0.76 -7.28 -2.79
C ILE A 73 1.89 -8.14 -3.38
N GLY A 74 2.10 -9.36 -2.85
CA GLY A 74 3.01 -10.34 -3.44
C GLY A 74 2.68 -10.67 -4.90
N PHE A 75 1.38 -10.79 -5.22
CA PHE A 75 0.92 -10.99 -6.61
C PHE A 75 1.25 -9.79 -7.51
N ILE A 76 0.96 -8.57 -7.06
CA ILE A 76 1.28 -7.34 -7.81
C ILE A 76 2.80 -7.17 -7.99
N GLY A 77 3.58 -7.46 -6.95
CA GLY A 77 5.04 -7.43 -6.96
C GLY A 77 5.64 -8.45 -7.91
N ALA A 78 5.11 -9.68 -7.96
CA ALA A 78 5.54 -10.68 -8.93
C ALA A 78 5.29 -10.23 -10.37
N GLY A 79 4.17 -9.52 -10.63
CA GLY A 79 3.82 -9.00 -11.94
C GLY A 79 4.79 -7.96 -12.51
N VAL A 80 5.66 -7.36 -11.68
CA VAL A 80 6.69 -6.41 -12.14
C VAL A 80 8.09 -7.03 -12.27
N ILE A 81 8.26 -8.32 -11.94
CA ILE A 81 9.53 -9.04 -12.07
C ILE A 81 9.52 -9.81 -13.40
N PHE A 82 10.51 -9.56 -14.25
CA PHE A 82 10.64 -10.24 -15.54
C PHE A 82 12.09 -10.61 -15.83
N LYS A 83 12.25 -11.75 -16.50
CA LYS A 83 13.55 -12.25 -16.95
C LYS A 83 13.78 -11.78 -18.39
N ASP A 84 14.92 -11.14 -18.61
CA ASP A 84 15.38 -10.66 -19.89
C ASP A 84 16.75 -11.31 -20.18
N GLY A 85 16.72 -12.41 -20.93
CA GLY A 85 17.87 -13.28 -21.15
C GLY A 85 18.42 -13.87 -19.84
N LEU A 86 19.68 -13.53 -19.51
CA LEU A 86 20.33 -13.90 -18.25
C LEU A 86 20.06 -12.91 -17.11
N SER A 87 19.44 -11.77 -17.38
CA SER A 87 19.19 -10.71 -16.40
C SER A 87 17.77 -10.79 -15.83
N VAL A 88 17.61 -10.45 -14.55
CA VAL A 88 16.29 -10.27 -13.92
C VAL A 88 16.08 -8.79 -13.64
N LYS A 89 14.97 -8.25 -14.13
CA LYS A 89 14.58 -6.85 -13.95
C LYS A 89 13.36 -6.77 -13.03
N GLY A 90 13.22 -5.62 -12.36
CA GLY A 90 12.03 -5.31 -11.55
C GLY A 90 12.07 -5.81 -10.09
N LEU A 91 13.10 -6.55 -9.67
CA LEU A 91 13.27 -7.00 -8.28
C LEU A 91 13.15 -5.86 -7.26
N THR A 92 13.90 -4.77 -7.46
CA THR A 92 13.83 -3.59 -6.57
C THR A 92 12.45 -2.93 -6.61
N THR A 93 11.78 -2.89 -7.76
CA THR A 93 10.44 -2.32 -7.85
C THR A 93 9.44 -3.18 -7.06
N ALA A 94 9.54 -4.50 -7.14
CA ALA A 94 8.73 -5.41 -6.34
C ALA A 94 8.97 -5.23 -4.83
N SER A 95 10.22 -5.10 -4.40
CA SER A 95 10.54 -4.79 -3.00
C SER A 95 9.96 -3.45 -2.56
N VAL A 96 10.02 -2.42 -3.40
CA VAL A 96 9.40 -1.11 -3.10
C VAL A 96 7.90 -1.24 -2.95
N ILE A 97 7.22 -1.93 -3.87
CA ILE A 97 5.77 -2.21 -3.81
C ILE A 97 5.40 -2.86 -2.46
N TRP A 98 6.20 -3.81 -2.01
CA TRP A 98 6.00 -4.49 -0.74
C TRP A 98 6.16 -3.53 0.46
N VAL A 99 7.21 -2.70 0.45
CA VAL A 99 7.47 -1.72 1.52
C VAL A 99 6.36 -0.66 1.59
N VAL A 100 5.92 -0.11 0.45
CA VAL A 100 4.89 0.95 0.45
C VAL A 100 3.55 0.43 0.96
N ALA A 101 3.20 -0.83 0.68
CA ALA A 101 2.01 -1.46 1.25
C ALA A 101 2.09 -1.56 2.78
N SER A 102 3.25 -1.96 3.30
CA SER A 102 3.49 -2.02 4.75
C SER A 102 3.35 -0.66 5.43
N ILE A 103 3.85 0.40 4.79
CA ILE A 103 3.67 1.77 5.31
C ILE A 103 2.20 2.20 5.23
N GLY A 104 1.48 1.85 4.15
CA GLY A 104 0.04 2.10 4.05
C GLY A 104 -0.75 1.41 5.17
N MET A 105 -0.42 0.15 5.50
CA MET A 105 -1.02 -0.53 6.66
C MET A 105 -0.71 0.20 7.97
N LEU A 106 0.52 0.67 8.18
CA LEU A 106 0.90 1.43 9.37
C LEU A 106 0.07 2.74 9.50
N ILE A 107 -0.10 3.48 8.40
CA ILE A 107 -0.97 4.68 8.37
C ILE A 107 -2.42 4.30 8.69
N GLY A 108 -2.91 3.17 8.15
CA GLY A 108 -4.25 2.64 8.42
C GLY A 108 -4.48 2.35 9.91
N ILE A 109 -3.50 1.71 10.58
CA ILE A 109 -3.57 1.43 12.02
C ILE A 109 -3.71 2.73 12.81
N GLY A 110 -2.90 3.75 12.49
CA GLY A 110 -3.02 5.09 13.08
C GLY A 110 -2.64 5.19 14.56
N ASN A 111 -1.92 4.20 15.09
CA ASN A 111 -1.31 4.30 16.42
C ASN A 111 -0.02 5.13 16.30
N TYR A 112 -0.12 6.45 16.48
CA TYR A 112 1.01 7.38 16.52
C TYR A 112 1.49 7.66 17.96
N ASN A 113 1.14 6.78 18.90
CA ASN A 113 1.46 6.90 20.33
C ASN A 113 2.87 6.44 20.64
#